data_AF-A0A9Q4H2I9-F1
#
_entry.id   AF-A0A9Q4H2I9-F1
#
_cell.length_a   1.000
_cell.length_b   1.000
_cell.length_c   1.000
_cell.angle_alpha   90.00
_cell.angle_beta   90.00
_cell.angle_gamma   90.00
#
_symmetry.space_group_name_H-M   'P 1'
#
loop_
_entity.id
_entity.type
_entity.pdbx_description
1 polymer ?
#
loop_
_entity_poly.entity_id
_entity_poly.type
_entity_poly.pdbx_seq_one_letter_code
_entity_poly.pdbx_strand_id
1 'polypeptide(L)'
;SSMSTPLLGEELGTRTKKRVQESAAPAARLAGAAGAAGVPADRIIATGPGEQFETAGFAVRTVGGQHALIHPQIPVVANTGYVLDGLVYHPGDSYIVPDGPAPHTLLVPLSAPWSKLAEMVDFITAVRPRQAIPVHDGLLNGRGLPMYRRQATTFAERYGTGLLVLEEGDTAWIG
;
A
#
# COMPACT_ATOMS: atom_id res chain seq x y z
N SER A 1 6.01 1.65 -4.77
CA SER A 1 7.49 1.74 -4.73
C SER A 1 7.90 1.90 -3.28
N SER A 2 8.45 0.84 -2.66
CA SER A 2 8.95 0.90 -1.29
C SER A 2 10.16 1.85 -1.24
N MET A 3 10.16 2.79 -0.29
CA MET A 3 11.28 3.71 -0.11
C MET A 3 12.52 2.91 0.31
N SER A 4 13.63 3.07 -0.41
CA SER A 4 14.87 2.35 -0.12
C SER A 4 15.36 2.64 1.30
N THR A 5 15.76 1.61 2.06
CA THR A 5 16.29 1.72 3.45
C THR A 5 17.29 2.87 3.67
N PRO A 6 18.21 3.21 2.72
CA PRO A 6 19.13 4.33 2.89
C PRO A 6 18.44 5.70 2.94
N LEU A 7 17.43 5.93 2.10
CA LEU A 7 16.69 7.21 2.04
C LEU A 7 15.86 7.45 3.30
N LEU A 8 15.33 6.38 3.89
CA LEU A 8 14.55 6.47 5.13
C LEU A 8 15.44 6.83 6.32
N GLY A 9 16.67 6.31 6.38
CA GLY A 9 17.64 6.68 7.42
C GLY A 9 18.01 8.16 7.40
N GLU A 10 18.19 8.74 6.20
CA GLU A 10 18.52 10.15 6.00
C GLU A 10 17.33 11.08 6.35
N GLU A 11 16.10 10.70 5.99
CA GLU A 11 14.87 11.41 6.40
C GLU A 11 14.67 11.40 7.93
N LEU A 12 14.97 10.28 8.60
CA LEU A 12 14.81 10.14 10.06
C LEU A 12 15.90 10.87 10.86
N GLY A 13 17.09 11.02 10.28
CA GLY A 13 18.18 11.81 10.87
C GLY A 13 17.89 13.32 10.85
N THR A 14 17.23 13.81 9.80
CA THR A 14 16.98 15.25 9.59
C THR A 14 15.66 15.75 10.19
N ARG A 15 14.65 14.88 10.38
CA ARG A 15 13.33 15.25 10.93
C ARG A 15 13.05 14.57 12.27
N THR A 16 13.53 15.20 13.35
CA THR A 16 13.62 14.68 14.72
C THR A 16 12.32 14.22 15.41
N LYS A 17 11.14 14.40 14.81
CA LYS A 17 9.84 13.98 15.38
C LYS A 17 9.15 12.85 14.60
N LYS A 18 9.67 12.43 13.43
CA LYS A 18 9.05 11.37 12.64
C LYS A 18 9.27 9.99 13.29
N ARG A 19 8.21 9.19 13.35
CA ARG A 19 8.24 7.77 13.70
C ARG A 19 7.86 6.94 12.48
N VAL A 20 8.41 5.73 12.38
CA VAL A 20 8.10 4.77 11.32
C VAL A 20 7.41 3.56 11.95
N GLN A 21 6.30 3.17 11.33
CA GLN A 21 5.47 2.04 11.72
C GLN A 21 5.58 1.00 10.61
N GLU A 22 6.10 -0.20 10.90
CA GLU A 22 6.34 -1.23 9.89
C GLU A 22 6.17 -2.63 10.46
N SER A 23 5.98 -3.63 9.59
CA SER A 23 5.97 -5.03 10.05
C SER A 23 7.30 -5.43 10.72
N ALA A 24 7.25 -6.41 11.62
CA ALA A 24 8.36 -6.74 12.52
C ALA A 24 9.71 -6.95 11.81
N ALA A 25 9.75 -7.68 10.70
CA ALA A 25 11.00 -7.94 9.98
C ALA A 25 11.59 -6.69 9.29
N PRO A 26 10.82 -5.90 8.52
CA PRO A 26 11.25 -4.57 8.07
C PRO A 26 11.65 -3.63 9.21
N ALA A 27 10.88 -3.56 10.30
CA ALA A 27 11.19 -2.72 11.46
C ALA A 27 12.54 -3.09 12.08
N ALA A 28 12.86 -4.39 12.23
CA ALA A 28 14.16 -4.82 12.73
C ALA A 28 15.32 -4.42 11.81
N ARG A 29 15.15 -4.53 10.49
CA ARG A 29 16.17 -4.08 9.51
C ARG A 29 16.37 -2.56 9.57
N LEU A 30 15.28 -1.81 9.66
CA LEU A 30 15.30 -0.36 9.81
C LEU A 30 15.99 0.03 11.12
N ALA A 31 15.71 -0.66 12.23
CA ALA A 31 16.31 -0.36 13.53
C ALA A 31 17.84 -0.53 13.50
N GLY A 32 18.33 -1.57 12.81
CA GLY A 32 19.76 -1.77 12.61
C GLY A 32 20.41 -0.62 11.81
N ALA A 33 19.79 -0.20 10.70
CA ALA A 33 20.29 0.90 9.88
C ALA A 33 20.19 2.27 10.59
N ALA A 34 19.09 2.51 11.30
CA ALA A 34 18.81 3.71 12.07
C ALA A 34 19.80 3.87 13.24
N GLY A 35 20.11 2.78 13.96
CA GLY A 35 21.12 2.79 14.99
C GLY A 35 22.50 3.20 14.47
N ALA A 36 22.90 2.70 13.29
CA ALA A 36 24.15 3.11 12.64
C ALA A 36 24.17 4.60 12.24
N ALA A 37 22.99 5.20 12.01
CA ALA A 37 22.82 6.61 11.68
C ALA A 37 22.51 7.52 12.90
N GLY A 38 22.57 6.99 14.14
CA GLY A 38 22.30 7.76 15.36
C GLY A 38 20.82 8.10 15.59
N VAL A 39 19.90 7.43 14.89
CA VAL A 39 18.46 7.60 15.06
C VAL A 39 17.99 6.79 16.28
N PRO A 40 17.26 7.39 17.24
CA PRO A 40 16.74 6.68 18.41
C PRO A 40 15.84 5.49 18.05
N ALA A 41 16.05 4.35 18.71
CA ALA A 41 15.34 3.09 18.43
C ALA A 41 13.83 3.17 18.68
N ASP A 42 13.39 4.06 19.58
CA ASP A 42 11.97 4.31 19.86
C ASP A 42 11.22 5.02 18.71
N ARG A 43 11.93 5.43 17.65
CA ARG A 43 11.34 5.96 16.43
C ARG A 43 10.91 4.90 15.44
N ILE A 44 11.28 3.64 15.65
CA ILE A 44 10.89 2.53 14.78
C ILE A 44 10.02 1.59 15.58
N ILE A 45 8.75 1.55 15.23
CA ILE A 45 7.75 0.79 15.94
C ILE A 45 7.33 -0.36 15.03
N ALA A 46 7.52 -1.57 15.54
CA ALA A 46 7.05 -2.77 14.87
C ALA A 46 5.53 -2.86 15.06
N THR A 47 4.81 -3.14 13.98
CA THR A 47 3.36 -3.36 13.98
C THR A 47 3.04 -4.73 13.39
N GLY A 48 2.11 -5.42 14.02
CA GLY A 48 1.49 -6.62 13.50
C GLY A 48 0.32 -6.31 12.55
N PRO A 49 -0.17 -7.32 11.81
CA PRO A 49 -1.43 -7.22 11.08
C PRO A 49 -2.64 -6.99 12.00
N GLY A 50 -3.58 -6.17 11.56
CA GLY A 50 -4.82 -5.89 12.30
C GLY A 50 -4.66 -4.94 13.48
N GLU A 51 -3.45 -4.43 13.73
CA GLU A 51 -3.19 -3.45 14.76
C GLU A 51 -3.77 -2.08 14.41
N GLN A 52 -4.11 -1.31 15.45
CA GLN A 52 -4.66 0.03 15.34
C GLN A 52 -3.83 0.98 16.18
N PHE A 53 -3.53 2.16 15.62
CA PHE A 53 -2.78 3.21 16.30
C PHE A 53 -3.08 4.57 15.67
N GLU A 54 -2.70 5.64 16.36
CA GLU A 54 -2.75 7.00 15.82
C GLU A 54 -1.36 7.49 15.44
N THR A 55 -1.25 8.16 14.30
CA THR A 55 -0.02 8.86 13.90
C THR A 55 -0.33 10.05 13.01
N ALA A 56 0.39 11.15 13.20
CA ALA A 56 0.23 12.37 12.42
C ALA A 56 -1.23 12.91 12.34
N GLY A 57 -2.06 12.60 13.35
CA GLY A 57 -3.48 13.00 13.39
C GLY A 57 -4.44 12.06 12.65
N PHE A 58 -3.96 10.93 12.14
CA PHE A 58 -4.77 9.91 11.48
C PHE A 58 -4.92 8.69 12.38
N ALA A 59 -6.13 8.12 12.40
CA ALA A 59 -6.35 6.77 12.88
C ALA A 59 -5.89 5.78 11.80
N VAL A 60 -4.99 4.87 12.16
CA VAL A 60 -4.41 3.89 11.25
C VAL A 60 -4.76 2.49 11.70
N ARG A 61 -5.21 1.67 10.76
CA ARG A 61 -5.37 0.22 10.94
C ARG A 61 -4.51 -0.52 9.93
N THR A 62 -3.71 -1.46 10.40
CA THR A 62 -2.92 -2.33 9.52
C THR A 62 -3.77 -3.48 8.98
N VAL A 63 -3.46 -3.93 7.78
CA VAL A 63 -4.15 -5.01 7.08
C VAL A 63 -3.12 -5.98 6.50
N GLY A 64 -3.40 -7.27 6.55
CA GLY A 64 -2.63 -8.29 5.86
C GLY A 64 -1.44 -8.83 6.65
N GLY A 65 -0.21 -8.44 6.31
CA GLY A 65 1.02 -9.03 6.85
C GLY A 65 1.81 -9.86 5.86
N GLN A 66 1.26 -10.09 4.67
CA GLN A 66 1.89 -10.85 3.61
C GLN A 66 1.70 -10.18 2.25
N HIS A 67 2.76 -10.21 1.46
CA HIS A 67 2.74 -9.81 0.06
C HIS A 67 1.90 -10.80 -0.75
N ALA A 68 1.40 -10.40 -1.91
CA ALA A 68 0.84 -11.35 -2.88
C ALA A 68 1.86 -12.45 -3.24
N LEU A 69 1.42 -13.64 -3.65
CA LEU A 69 2.36 -14.70 -3.96
C LEU A 69 3.22 -14.31 -5.19
N ILE A 70 4.54 -14.20 -5.00
CA ILE A 70 5.47 -13.93 -6.10
C ILE A 70 5.71 -15.21 -6.92
N HIS A 71 6.10 -16.28 -6.24
CA HIS A 71 6.32 -17.59 -6.83
C HIS A 71 6.30 -18.66 -5.73
N PRO A 72 5.78 -19.88 -5.97
CA PRO A 72 5.71 -20.93 -4.94
C PRO A 72 7.05 -21.34 -4.31
N GLN A 73 8.18 -21.10 -5.01
CA GLN A 73 9.52 -21.40 -4.51
C GLN A 73 10.18 -20.25 -3.74
N ILE A 74 9.54 -19.08 -3.66
CA ILE A 74 10.04 -17.93 -2.94
C ILE A 74 9.21 -17.80 -1.65
N PRO A 75 9.83 -17.75 -0.46
CA PRO A 75 9.10 -17.49 0.76
C PRO A 75 8.28 -16.19 0.66
N VAL A 76 7.02 -16.24 1.08
CA VAL A 76 6.17 -15.05 1.06
C VAL A 76 6.75 -14.01 2.00
N VAL A 77 6.97 -12.81 1.46
CA VAL A 77 7.58 -11.70 2.20
C VAL A 77 6.53 -10.89 2.95
N ALA A 78 6.95 -10.21 4.00
CA ALA A 78 6.08 -9.33 4.76
C ALA A 78 5.61 -8.15 3.91
N ASN A 79 4.33 -7.83 4.02
CA ASN A 79 3.72 -6.63 3.45
C ASN A 79 2.60 -6.15 4.37
N THR A 80 2.62 -4.88 4.74
CA THR A 80 1.59 -4.25 5.55
C THR A 80 0.75 -3.32 4.68
N GLY A 81 -0.55 -3.56 4.62
CA GLY A 81 -1.51 -2.59 4.12
C GLY A 81 -1.96 -1.64 5.22
N TYR A 82 -2.39 -0.43 4.87
CA TYR A 82 -2.80 0.60 5.81
C TYR A 82 -4.15 1.20 5.42
N VAL A 83 -5.09 1.18 6.36
CA VAL A 83 -6.35 1.92 6.27
C VAL A 83 -6.23 3.17 7.13
N LEU A 84 -6.38 4.35 6.52
CA LEU A 84 -6.30 5.65 7.18
C LEU A 84 -7.72 6.21 7.37
N ASP A 85 -8.08 6.53 8.60
CA ASP A 85 -9.39 7.03 9.05
C ASP A 85 -10.61 6.20 8.60
N GLY A 86 -10.38 4.94 8.20
CA GLY A 86 -11.40 4.13 7.52
C GLY A 86 -11.74 4.61 6.10
N LEU A 87 -11.09 5.65 5.59
CA LEU A 87 -11.40 6.32 4.32
C LEU A 87 -10.50 5.84 3.18
N VAL A 88 -9.20 5.70 3.42
CA VAL A 88 -8.22 5.37 2.38
C VAL A 88 -7.55 4.05 2.70
N TYR A 89 -7.58 3.10 1.77
CA TYR A 89 -6.83 1.86 1.89
C TYR A 89 -5.67 1.80 0.89
N HIS A 90 -4.45 1.74 1.41
CA HIS A 90 -3.23 1.42 0.67
C HIS A 90 -2.80 -0.02 0.99
N PRO A 91 -2.97 -1.00 0.08
CA PRO A 91 -2.70 -2.41 0.37
C PRO A 91 -1.21 -2.78 0.35
N GLY A 92 -0.35 -1.88 -0.14
CA GLY A 92 1.01 -2.24 -0.50
C GLY A 92 1.00 -3.12 -1.73
N ASP A 93 1.85 -4.14 -1.74
CA ASP A 93 2.00 -5.09 -2.84
C ASP A 93 1.21 -6.38 -2.51
N SER A 94 -0.08 -6.20 -2.22
CA SER A 94 -1.00 -7.27 -1.80
C SER A 94 -2.41 -7.05 -2.33
N TYR A 95 -3.21 -8.10 -2.36
CA TYR A 95 -4.64 -8.10 -2.73
C TYR A 95 -5.54 -8.54 -1.57
N ILE A 96 -5.10 -8.30 -0.33
CA ILE A 96 -5.89 -8.64 0.87
C ILE A 96 -7.04 -7.64 1.03
N VAL A 97 -8.26 -8.15 1.01
CA VAL A 97 -9.48 -7.39 1.29
C VAL A 97 -9.50 -7.04 2.78
N PRO A 98 -9.69 -5.76 3.16
CA PRO A 98 -9.70 -5.37 4.55
C PRO A 98 -11.02 -5.80 5.21
N ASP A 99 -10.95 -6.30 6.44
CA ASP A 99 -12.16 -6.51 7.24
C ASP A 99 -12.87 -5.19 7.56
N GLY A 100 -14.18 -5.27 7.79
CA GLY A 100 -15.02 -4.14 8.19
C GLY A 100 -15.67 -3.40 7.01
N PRO A 101 -16.12 -2.14 7.23
CA PRO A 101 -16.71 -1.33 6.18
C PRO A 101 -15.72 -1.10 5.03
N ALA A 102 -16.24 -1.10 3.80
CA ALA A 102 -15.45 -0.76 2.62
C ALA A 102 -14.89 0.68 2.75
N PRO A 103 -13.59 0.89 2.48
CA PRO A 103 -13.01 2.22 2.46
C PRO A 103 -13.66 3.05 1.35
N HIS A 104 -13.67 4.38 1.52
CA HIS A 104 -14.11 5.27 0.46
C HIS A 104 -13.21 5.13 -0.78
N THR A 105 -11.90 5.18 -0.56
CA THR A 105 -10.87 5.15 -1.61
C THR A 105 -9.94 3.97 -1.42
N LEU A 106 -9.73 3.21 -2.49
CA LEU A 106 -8.77 2.11 -2.58
C LEU A 106 -7.63 2.47 -3.51
N LEU A 107 -6.38 2.26 -3.09
CA LEU A 107 -5.25 2.22 -4.00
C LEU A 107 -5.10 0.79 -4.54
N VAL A 108 -4.98 0.64 -5.86
CA VAL A 108 -5.02 -0.67 -6.52
C VAL A 108 -3.70 -0.94 -7.23
N PRO A 109 -2.93 -1.96 -6.80
CA PRO A 109 -1.79 -2.44 -7.57
C PRO A 109 -2.25 -2.97 -8.93
N LEU A 110 -2.03 -2.18 -9.98
CA LEU A 110 -2.63 -2.44 -11.28
C LEU A 110 -1.91 -3.57 -12.03
N SER A 111 -0.59 -3.65 -11.92
CA SER A 111 0.23 -4.64 -12.62
C SER A 111 1.52 -4.93 -11.85
N ALA A 112 1.95 -6.18 -11.82
CA ALA A 112 3.25 -6.55 -11.31
C ALA A 112 3.73 -7.83 -11.99
N PRO A 113 5.04 -8.17 -11.93
CA PRO A 113 5.55 -9.40 -12.52
C PRO A 113 4.91 -10.66 -11.92
N TRP A 114 4.37 -10.55 -10.70
CA TRP A 114 3.73 -11.60 -9.94
C TRP A 114 2.20 -11.62 -10.06
N SER A 115 1.56 -10.57 -10.60
CA SER A 115 0.10 -10.47 -10.59
C SER A 115 -0.54 -10.87 -11.92
N LYS A 116 -1.78 -11.36 -11.82
CA LYS A 116 -2.69 -11.51 -12.95
C LYS A 116 -3.70 -10.37 -12.94
N LEU A 117 -4.13 -9.95 -14.13
CA LEU A 117 -5.21 -8.97 -14.29
C LEU A 117 -6.48 -9.37 -13.53
N ALA A 118 -6.81 -10.67 -13.50
CA ALA A 118 -7.98 -11.19 -12.79
C ALA A 118 -7.91 -10.91 -11.27
N GLU A 119 -6.73 -11.04 -10.64
CA GLU A 119 -6.60 -10.79 -9.20
C GLU A 119 -6.82 -9.32 -8.85
N MET A 120 -6.37 -8.41 -9.72
CA MET A 120 -6.66 -6.97 -9.59
C MET A 120 -8.17 -6.68 -9.72
N VAL A 121 -8.86 -7.33 -10.67
CA VAL A 121 -10.31 -7.19 -10.83
C VAL A 121 -11.06 -7.78 -9.63
N ASP A 122 -10.70 -8.97 -9.19
CA ASP A 122 -11.28 -9.64 -8.01
C ASP A 122 -11.10 -8.76 -6.78
N PHE A 123 -9.92 -8.15 -6.62
CA PHE A 123 -9.64 -7.27 -5.50
C PHE A 123 -10.52 -6.01 -5.49
N ILE A 124 -10.62 -5.28 -6.60
CA ILE A 124 -11.50 -4.08 -6.68
C ILE A 124 -12.95 -4.48 -6.37
N THR A 125 -13.42 -5.58 -6.97
CA THR A 125 -14.82 -6.00 -6.89
C THR A 125 -15.20 -6.66 -5.56
N ALA A 126 -14.21 -7.17 -4.81
CA ALA A 126 -14.37 -7.64 -3.45
C ALA A 126 -14.37 -6.50 -2.42
N VAL A 127 -13.46 -5.51 -2.58
CA VAL A 127 -13.40 -4.35 -1.66
C VAL A 127 -14.60 -3.41 -1.86
N ARG A 128 -15.03 -3.21 -3.11
CA ARG A 128 -16.15 -2.32 -3.50
C ARG A 128 -16.02 -0.90 -2.94
N PRO A 129 -14.88 -0.22 -3.15
CA PRO A 129 -14.72 1.16 -2.72
C PRO A 129 -15.61 2.09 -3.56
N ARG A 130 -15.87 3.31 -3.10
CA ARG A 130 -16.51 4.32 -3.96
C ARG A 130 -15.55 4.78 -5.07
N GLN A 131 -14.27 4.89 -4.74
CA GLN A 131 -13.20 5.32 -5.63
C GLN A 131 -12.04 4.33 -5.62
N ALA A 132 -11.49 4.03 -6.78
CA ALA A 132 -10.24 3.28 -6.93
C ALA A 132 -9.19 4.15 -7.63
N ILE A 133 -7.98 4.20 -7.09
CA ILE A 133 -6.82 4.89 -7.67
C ILE A 133 -5.80 3.83 -8.06
N PRO A 134 -5.50 3.65 -9.36
CA PRO A 134 -4.43 2.75 -9.78
C PRO A 134 -3.07 3.20 -9.25
N VAL A 135 -2.30 2.24 -8.78
CA VAL A 135 -0.86 2.37 -8.47
C VAL A 135 -0.12 1.21 -9.10
N HIS A 136 1.22 1.21 -8.98
CA HIS A 136 2.04 0.08 -9.43
C HIS A 136 1.86 -0.22 -10.94
N ASP A 137 1.76 0.81 -11.79
CA ASP A 137 1.53 0.67 -13.23
C ASP A 137 2.77 0.97 -14.10
N GLY A 138 3.88 1.42 -13.51
CA GLY A 138 5.10 1.84 -14.21
C GLY A 138 5.83 0.78 -15.04
N LEU A 139 5.49 -0.51 -14.89
CA LEU A 139 6.00 -1.58 -15.77
C LEU A 139 5.25 -1.66 -17.11
N LEU A 140 4.08 -1.02 -17.21
CA LEU A 140 3.26 -1.06 -18.41
C LEU A 140 3.70 0.03 -19.38
N ASN A 141 3.92 -0.36 -20.63
CA ASN A 141 4.13 0.60 -21.72
C ASN A 141 2.80 1.22 -22.18
N GLY A 142 2.86 2.14 -23.14
CA GLY A 142 1.69 2.83 -23.68
C GLY A 142 0.63 1.94 -24.35
N ARG A 143 0.90 0.65 -24.59
CA ARG A 143 -0.11 -0.31 -25.08
C ARG A 143 -0.77 -1.08 -23.94
N GLY A 144 0.03 -1.51 -22.96
CA GLY A 144 -0.46 -2.29 -21.81
C GLY A 144 -1.27 -1.44 -20.84
N LEU A 145 -0.84 -0.21 -20.57
CA LEU A 145 -1.46 0.64 -19.57
C LEU A 145 -2.94 0.95 -19.87
N PRO A 146 -3.32 1.37 -21.09
CA PRO A 146 -4.72 1.58 -21.43
C PRO A 146 -5.57 0.31 -21.30
N MET A 147 -5.01 -0.86 -21.61
CA MET A 147 -5.71 -2.14 -21.48
C MET A 147 -6.06 -2.43 -20.02
N TYR A 148 -5.08 -2.32 -19.12
CA TYR A 148 -5.30 -2.57 -17.69
C TYR A 148 -6.27 -1.55 -17.09
N ARG A 149 -6.09 -0.25 -17.35
CA ARG A 149 -7.01 0.80 -16.90
C ARG A 149 -8.43 0.55 -17.41
N ARG A 150 -8.60 0.19 -18.69
CA ARG A 150 -9.92 -0.15 -19.25
C ARG A 150 -10.59 -1.32 -18.55
N GLN A 151 -9.86 -2.40 -18.27
CA GLN A 151 -10.43 -3.54 -17.56
C GLN A 151 -10.82 -3.18 -16.13
N ALA A 152 -9.94 -2.46 -15.41
CA ALA A 152 -10.24 -1.95 -14.08
C ALA A 152 -11.52 -1.11 -14.08
N THR A 153 -11.64 -0.10 -14.95
CA THR A 153 -12.85 0.73 -15.09
C THR A 153 -14.08 -0.12 -15.40
N THR A 154 -14.00 -1.00 -16.41
CA THR A 154 -15.15 -1.80 -16.89
C THR A 154 -15.74 -2.68 -15.79
N PHE A 155 -14.90 -3.26 -14.93
CA PHE A 155 -15.39 -4.11 -13.85
C PHE A 155 -15.73 -3.31 -12.59
N ALA A 156 -14.98 -2.28 -12.25
CA ALA A 156 -15.24 -1.39 -11.13
C ALA A 156 -16.63 -0.74 -11.22
N GLU A 157 -16.99 -0.20 -12.39
CA GLU A 157 -18.25 0.50 -12.61
C GLU A 157 -19.48 -0.39 -12.40
N ARG A 158 -19.36 -1.70 -12.65
CA ARG A 158 -20.44 -2.67 -12.39
C ARG A 158 -20.82 -2.75 -10.92
N TYR A 159 -19.93 -2.34 -10.02
CA TYR A 159 -20.13 -2.33 -8.58
C TYR A 159 -20.19 -0.90 -8.00
N GLY A 160 -20.35 0.11 -8.86
CA GLY A 160 -20.45 1.51 -8.43
C GLY A 160 -19.12 2.14 -8.00
N THR A 161 -17.99 1.51 -8.34
CA THR A 161 -16.65 2.06 -8.09
C THR A 161 -16.19 2.91 -9.26
N GLY A 162 -15.86 4.18 -9.01
CA GLY A 162 -15.23 5.06 -10.00
C GLY A 162 -13.70 4.89 -10.01
N LEU A 163 -13.09 4.89 -11.20
CA LEU A 163 -11.63 4.89 -11.32
C LEU A 163 -11.10 6.32 -11.46
N LEU A 164 -10.28 6.77 -10.52
CA LEU A 164 -9.57 8.04 -10.58
C LEU A 164 -8.10 7.78 -10.96
N VAL A 165 -7.72 8.20 -12.15
CA VAL A 165 -6.35 8.11 -12.63
C VAL A 165 -5.59 9.36 -12.22
N LEU A 166 -4.44 9.17 -11.58
CA LEU A 166 -3.49 10.23 -11.25
C LEU A 166 -2.19 9.94 -11.99
N GLU A 167 -1.64 10.96 -12.63
CA GLU A 167 -0.28 10.91 -13.19
C GLU A 167 0.74 11.33 -12.11
N GLU A 168 2.02 11.13 -12.37
CA GLU A 168 3.07 11.44 -11.39
C GLU A 168 3.07 12.94 -11.03
N GLY A 169 2.93 13.24 -9.74
CA GLY A 169 2.84 14.60 -9.21
C GLY A 169 1.42 15.15 -9.08
N ASP A 170 0.41 14.45 -9.60
CA ASP A 170 -0.99 14.82 -9.41
C ASP A 170 -1.42 14.63 -7.94
N THR A 171 -2.42 15.39 -7.55
CA THR A 171 -3.04 15.30 -6.23
C THR A 171 -4.55 15.23 -6.36
N ALA A 172 -5.19 14.58 -5.39
CA ALA A 172 -6.64 14.45 -5.33
C ALA A 172 -7.16 14.59 -3.90
N TRP A 173 -8.37 15.11 -3.79
CA TRP A 173 -9.11 15.14 -2.54
C TRP A 173 -9.81 13.81 -2.29
N ILE A 174 -9.85 13.38 -1.04
CA ILE A 174 -10.57 12.19 -0.61
C ILE A 174 -11.57 12.61 0.47
N GLY A 175 -12.85 12.69 0.11
CA GLY A 175 -13.92 13.14 1.00
C GLY A 175 -14.02 14.65 1.06
#